data_AF-A0A699XT37-F1
#
_entry.id   AF-A0A699XT37-F1
#
_cell.length_a   1.000
_cell.length_b   1.000
_cell.length_c   1.000
_cell.angle_alpha   90.00
_cell.angle_beta   90.00
_cell.angle_gamma   90.00
#
_symmetry.space_group_name_H-M   'P 1'
#
loop_
_entity.id
_entity.type
_entity.pdbx_description
1 polymer ?
#
loop_
_entity_poly.entity_id
_entity_poly.type
_entity_poly.pdbx_seq_one_letter_code
_entity_poly.pdbx_strand_id
1 'polypeptide(L)' 'TYRTVSVDVVNNDKELRLNLDLLEERHERATICEAKAKSKMMKYYNARVRGVAFKPGDFVYRSNDASHAVAGGKLGPKWD' A
#
# COMPACT_ATOMS: atom_id res chain seq x y z
N THR A 1 24.63 19.80 -46.97
CA THR A 1 23.85 18.68 -47.53
C THR A 1 23.29 17.86 -46.37
N TYR A 2 22.04 18.11 -45.99
CA TYR A 2 21.38 17.33 -44.94
C TYR A 2 20.95 15.99 -45.54
N ARG A 3 21.41 14.87 -44.96
CA ARG A 3 20.89 13.54 -45.28
C ARG A 3 19.63 13.31 -44.46
N THR A 4 18.48 13.39 -45.11
CA THR A 4 17.21 12.91 -44.57
C THR A 4 17.25 11.38 -44.64
N VAL A 5 17.31 10.72 -43.49
CA VAL A 5 17.15 9.26 -43.39
C VAL A 5 15.67 8.96 -43.64
N SER A 6 15.37 8.21 -44.69
CA SER A 6 14.01 7.72 -44.94
C SER A 6 13.64 6.74 -43.83
N VAL A 7 12.69 7.10 -42.98
CA VAL A 7 12.18 6.22 -41.92
C VAL A 7 11.20 5.24 -42.56
N ASP A 8 11.45 3.94 -42.42
CA ASP A 8 10.51 2.90 -42.83
C ASP A 8 9.31 2.90 -41.87
N VAL A 9 8.23 3.53 -42.32
CA VAL A 9 7.00 3.72 -41.56
C VAL A 9 6.38 2.39 -41.14
N VAL A 10 6.50 1.35 -41.96
CA VAL A 10 5.89 0.04 -41.68
C VAL A 10 6.65 -0.68 -40.58
N ASN A 11 7.99 -0.61 -40.60
CA ASN A 11 8.79 -1.19 -39.53
C ASN A 11 8.63 -0.43 -38.21
N ASN A 12 8.54 0.91 -38.27
CA ASN A 12 8.31 1.72 -37.09
C ASN A 12 6.97 1.42 -36.41
N ASP A 13 5.89 1.27 -37.19
CA ASP A 13 4.56 0.94 -36.64
C ASP A 13 4.54 -0.44 -35.97
N LYS A 14 5.23 -1.43 -36.55
CA LYS A 14 5.38 -2.77 -35.94
C LYS A 14 6.16 -2.72 -34.63
N GLU A 15 7.26 -1.99 -34.61
CA GLU A 15 8.09 -1.83 -33.40
C GLU A 15 7.33 -1.07 -32.31
N LEU A 16 6.55 -0.06 -32.67
CA LEU A 16 5.70 0.68 -31.75
C LEU A 16 4.67 -0.23 -31.07
N ARG A 17 3.98 -1.08 -31.84
CA ARG A 17 3.02 -2.05 -31.29
C ARG A 17 3.67 -3.02 -30.30
N LEU A 18 4.82 -3.60 -30.68
CA LEU A 18 5.57 -4.48 -29.78
C LEU A 18 5.98 -3.79 -28.48
N ASN A 19 6.44 -2.53 -28.57
CA ASN A 19 6.81 -1.76 -27.38
C ASN A 19 5.62 -1.47 -26.47
N LEU A 20 4.44 -1.19 -27.05
CA LEU A 20 3.21 -0.99 -26.29
C LEU A 20 2.74 -2.27 -25.61
N ASP A 21 2.74 -3.41 -26.30
CA ASP A 21 2.37 -4.71 -25.73
C ASP A 21 3.29 -5.07 -24.54
N LEU A 22 4.60 -4.90 -24.70
CA LEU A 22 5.56 -5.15 -23.62
C LEU A 22 5.37 -4.20 -22.43
N LEU A 23 4.93 -2.97 -22.67
CA LEU A 23 4.63 -2.01 -21.61
C LEU A 23 3.37 -2.45 -20.85
N GLU A 24 2.33 -2.87 -21.56
CA GLU A 24 1.08 -3.37 -21.00
C GLU A 24 1.33 -4.61 -20.12
N GLU A 25 2.08 -5.61 -20.62
CA GLU A 25 2.45 -6.80 -19.83
C GLU A 25 3.17 -6.45 -18.51
N ARG A 26 4.04 -5.42 -18.54
CA ARG A 26 4.74 -4.94 -17.34
C ARG A 26 3.79 -4.28 -16.36
N HIS A 27 2.85 -3.47 -16.85
CA HIS A 27 1.84 -2.83 -16.00
C HIS A 27 0.91 -3.87 -15.36
N GLU A 28 0.47 -4.87 -16.10
CA GLU A 28 -0.34 -5.97 -15.57
C GLU A 28 0.42 -6.74 -14.49
N ARG A 29 1.67 -7.13 -14.76
CA ARG A 29 2.52 -7.79 -13.77
C ARG A 29 2.73 -6.95 -12.52
N ALA A 30 2.98 -5.65 -12.67
CA ALA A 30 3.13 -4.74 -11.54
C ALA A 30 1.84 -4.69 -10.70
N THR A 31 0.69 -4.58 -11.36
CA THR A 31 -0.63 -4.53 -10.71
C THR A 31 -0.93 -5.83 -9.95
N ILE A 32 -0.64 -6.99 -10.54
CA ILE A 32 -0.80 -8.30 -9.90
C ILE A 32 0.12 -8.43 -8.68
N CYS A 33 1.38 -8.04 -8.81
CA CYS A 33 2.34 -8.05 -7.71
C CYS A 33 1.90 -7.13 -6.56
N GLU A 34 1.43 -5.92 -6.86
CA GLU A 34 0.91 -4.97 -5.89
C GLU A 34 -0.31 -5.51 -5.15
N ALA A 35 -1.31 -6.02 -5.89
CA ALA A 35 -2.51 -6.61 -5.32
C ALA A 35 -2.16 -7.80 -4.41
N LYS A 36 -1.20 -8.64 -4.82
CA LYS A 36 -0.70 -9.76 -4.01
C LYS A 36 -0.01 -9.28 -2.73
N ALA A 37 0.83 -8.26 -2.82
CA ALA A 37 1.51 -7.67 -1.66
C ALA A 37 0.50 -7.09 -0.66
N LYS A 38 -0.47 -6.30 -1.14
CA LYS A 38 -1.56 -5.74 -0.33
C LYS A 38 -2.39 -6.83 0.34
N SER A 39 -2.80 -7.87 -0.40
CA SER A 39 -3.55 -9.00 0.15
C SER A 39 -2.78 -9.75 1.23
N LYS A 40 -1.47 -9.99 1.02
CA LYS A 40 -0.60 -10.61 2.03
C LYS A 40 -0.51 -9.76 3.29
N MET A 41 -0.35 -8.45 3.14
CA MET A 41 -0.28 -7.50 4.25
C MET A 41 -1.58 -7.47 5.06
N MET A 42 -2.72 -7.39 4.36
CA MET A 42 -4.05 -7.41 4.98
C MET A 42 -4.29 -8.69 5.78
N LYS A 43 -3.97 -9.86 5.22
CA LYS A 43 -4.09 -11.14 5.93
C LYS A 43 -3.23 -11.17 7.20
N TYR A 44 -1.99 -10.70 7.12
CA TYR A 44 -1.08 -10.69 8.26
C TYR A 44 -1.59 -9.84 9.43
N TYR A 45 -2.03 -8.60 9.15
CA TYR A 45 -2.53 -7.72 10.21
C TYR A 45 -3.91 -8.14 10.72
N ASN A 46 -4.83 -8.53 9.83
CA ASN A 46 -6.17 -8.97 10.23
C ASN A 46 -6.12 -10.20 11.15
N ALA A 47 -5.23 -11.16 10.88
CA ALA A 47 -5.05 -12.34 11.74
C ALA A 47 -4.52 -11.99 13.14
N ARG A 48 -3.95 -10.81 13.33
CA ARG A 48 -3.37 -10.34 14.61
C ARG A 48 -4.32 -9.45 15.39
N VAL A 49 -5.39 -8.96 14.79
CA VAL A 49 -6.42 -8.21 15.51
C VAL A 49 -7.15 -9.18 16.43
N ARG A 50 -7.00 -8.98 17.74
CA ARG A 50 -7.83 -9.64 18.75
C ARG A 50 -9.06 -8.78 18.96
N GLY A 51 -10.18 -9.17 18.37
CA GLY A 51 -11.46 -8.52 18.64
C GLY A 51 -11.85 -8.74 20.10
N VAL A 52 -11.90 -7.65 20.88
CA VAL A 52 -12.45 -7.65 22.24
C VAL A 52 -13.74 -6.84 22.17
N ALA A 53 -14.85 -7.45 22.58
CA ALA A 53 -16.12 -6.77 22.72
C ALA A 53 -16.30 -6.41 24.20
N PHE A 54 -16.43 -5.11 24.48
CA PHE A 54 -16.70 -4.60 25.82
C PHE A 54 -18.21 -4.58 26.08
N LYS A 55 -18.60 -4.84 27.32
CA LYS A 55 -19.97 -4.75 27.80
C LYS A 55 -20.14 -3.54 28.73
N PRO A 56 -21.36 -2.97 28.84
CA PRO A 56 -21.64 -1.98 29.86
C PRO A 56 -21.30 -2.51 31.26
N GLY A 57 -20.51 -1.75 32.02
CA GLY A 57 -20.02 -2.15 33.35
C GLY A 57 -18.61 -2.75 33.37
N ASP A 58 -18.01 -3.04 32.22
CA ASP A 58 -16.60 -3.44 32.16
C ASP A 58 -15.69 -2.26 32.51
N PHE A 59 -14.72 -2.49 33.41
CA PHE A 59 -13.66 -1.53 33.69
C PHE A 59 -12.53 -1.73 32.68
N VAL A 60 -12.25 -0.67 31.91
CA VAL A 60 -11.23 -0.68 30.86
C VAL A 60 -10.33 0.52 31.08
N TYR A 61 -9.02 0.27 31.17
CA TYR A 61 -8.03 1.33 31.21
C TYR A 61 -7.91 1.99 29.83
N ARG A 62 -7.94 3.31 29.80
CA ARG A 62 -7.78 4.12 28.59
C ARG A 62 -6.34 4.61 28.52
N SER A 63 -5.80 4.77 27.32
CA SER A 63 -4.46 5.36 27.20
C SER A 63 -4.53 6.84 27.55
N ASN A 64 -3.52 7.35 28.23
CA ASN A 64 -3.44 8.78 28.56
C ASN A 64 -3.54 9.69 27.33
N ASP A 65 -3.04 9.24 26.18
CA ASP A 65 -3.11 9.95 24.89
C ASP A 65 -4.57 10.09 24.42
N ALA A 66 -5.35 9.01 24.51
CA ALA A 66 -6.77 9.07 24.21
C ALA A 66 -7.53 9.88 25.26
N SER A 67 -7.15 9.79 26.54
CA SER A 67 -7.79 10.49 27.66
C SER A 67 -7.44 11.97 27.78
N HIS A 68 -6.49 12.48 27.00
CA HIS A 68 -5.91 13.81 27.21
C HIS A 68 -5.46 14.06 28.65
N ALA A 69 -4.96 13.01 29.32
CA ALA A 69 -4.51 13.10 30.69
C ALA A 69 -3.27 14.01 30.79
N VAL A 70 -3.16 14.76 31.90
CA VAL A 70 -1.99 15.61 32.15
C VAL A 70 -0.74 14.74 32.17
N ALA A 71 0.31 15.17 31.45
CA ALA A 71 1.55 14.42 31.36
C ALA A 71 2.20 14.26 32.74
N GLY A 72 2.10 13.05 33.33
CA GLY A 72 2.66 12.72 34.64
C GLY A 72 4.19 12.56 34.67
N GLY A 73 4.90 13.08 33.66
CA GLY A 73 6.34 12.89 33.49
C GLY A 73 6.73 11.45 33.13
N LYS A 74 8.04 11.18 33.09
CA LYS A 74 8.62 9.90 32.61
C LYS A 74 8.20 8.67 33.43
N LEU A 75 7.79 8.86 34.68
CA LEU A 75 7.40 7.80 35.62
C LEU A 75 5.89 7.73 35.88
N GLY A 76 5.09 8.55 35.20
CA GLY A 76 3.64 8.50 35.32
C GLY A 76 3.04 7.22 34.72
N PRO A 77 1.89 6.74 35.23
CA PRO A 77 1.16 5.65 34.59
C PRO A 77 0.79 6.06 33.16
N LYS A 78 0.80 5.10 32.23
CA LYS A 78 0.49 5.33 30.80
C LYS A 78 -1.00 5.17 30.47
N TRP A 79 -1.76 4.69 31.44
CA TRP A 79 -3.17 4.38 31.30
C TRP A 79 -3.90 4.86 32.55
N ASP A 80 -5.13 5.32 32.36
CA ASP A 80 -6.05 5.78 33.40
C ASP A 80 -7.36 4.97 33.39
#